data_AF-A0A7W6RJY8-F1
#
_entry.id   AF-A0A7W6RJY8-F1
#
_cell.length_a   1.000
_cell.length_b   1.000
_cell.length_c   1.000
_cell.angle_alpha   90.00
_cell.angle_beta   90.00
_cell.angle_gamma   90.00
#
_symmetry.space_group_name_H-M   'P 1'
#
loop_
_entity.id
_entity.type
_entity.pdbx_description
1 polymer ?
#
loop_
_entity_poly.entity_id
_entity_poly.type
_entity_poly.pdbx_seq_one_letter_code
_entity_poly.pdbx_strand_id
1 'polypeptide(L)'
;MDLLSPYPPGWGGTLLVGAASTIAISAGAFLIGILLGTGGALGKLSGNRPLGLLLNVYTTAIRAIPELILIVGLYYAGMDGLNRLLAGLKLPAIEVNGFVVAVVVLGFVQGAYMTEVLRGAILAIPVGQIDAAKAFGMGPMLRFRRVILPALLPNALPGLANLWMSVTKDSALVAVVGYQELALATRLAGASTKHYFIFFLASALLYLALTLVSNIVFNLIERHVRRGQPKPA
;
A
#
# COMPACT_ATOMS: atom_id res chain seq x y z
N MET A 1 1.37 24.29 -26.54
CA MET A 1 0.49 23.24 -25.98
C MET A 1 0.85 21.85 -26.53
N ASP A 2 1.68 21.75 -27.58
CA ASP A 2 2.00 20.47 -28.26
C ASP A 2 2.81 19.48 -27.41
N LEU A 3 3.58 19.98 -26.43
CA LEU A 3 4.40 19.14 -25.52
C LEU A 3 3.57 18.20 -24.64
N LEU A 4 2.34 18.59 -24.29
CA LEU A 4 1.40 17.79 -23.50
C LEU A 4 0.37 17.05 -24.38
N SER A 5 0.52 17.10 -25.71
CA SER A 5 -0.36 16.35 -26.61
C SER A 5 -0.34 14.86 -26.23
N PRO A 6 -1.51 14.18 -26.25
CA PRO A 6 -1.58 12.73 -26.05
C PRO A 6 -0.93 11.95 -27.21
N TYR A 7 -0.74 12.59 -28.37
CA TYR A 7 -0.14 11.99 -29.56
C TYR A 7 1.33 12.44 -29.73
N PRO A 8 2.22 11.56 -30.24
CA PRO A 8 3.60 11.94 -30.58
C PRO A 8 3.63 13.16 -31.51
N PRO A 9 4.55 14.13 -31.32
CA PRO A 9 5.73 14.11 -30.42
C PRO A 9 5.44 14.55 -28.97
N GLY A 10 4.18 14.74 -28.57
CA GLY A 10 3.81 15.08 -27.20
C GLY A 10 3.97 13.92 -26.22
N TRP A 11 4.15 14.28 -24.95
CA TRP A 11 4.42 13.33 -23.85
C TRP A 11 3.17 13.02 -23.00
N GLY A 12 2.01 13.60 -23.33
CA GLY A 12 0.78 13.43 -22.56
C GLY A 12 0.34 11.98 -22.48
N GLY A 13 0.47 11.22 -23.57
CA GLY A 13 0.16 9.79 -23.60
C GLY A 13 1.06 8.98 -22.67
N THR A 14 2.37 9.29 -22.66
CA THR A 14 3.35 8.64 -21.77
C THR A 14 3.08 8.95 -20.30
N LEU A 15 2.63 10.16 -19.97
CA LEU A 15 2.23 10.51 -18.60
C LEU A 15 0.98 9.75 -18.16
N LEU A 16 -0.01 9.59 -19.04
CA LEU A 16 -1.23 8.83 -18.73
C LEU A 16 -0.93 7.33 -18.54
N VAL A 17 -0.07 6.75 -19.39
CA VAL A 17 0.41 5.38 -19.20
C VAL A 17 1.18 5.26 -17.88
N GLY A 18 2.05 6.22 -17.58
CA GLY A 18 2.77 6.29 -16.30
C GLY A 18 1.81 6.34 -15.10
N ALA A 19 0.76 7.17 -15.17
CA ALA A 19 -0.26 7.27 -14.14
C ALA A 19 -1.05 5.96 -13.96
N ALA A 20 -1.39 5.26 -15.06
CA ALA A 20 -2.01 3.95 -15.00
C ALA A 20 -1.10 2.92 -14.31
N SER A 21 0.20 2.92 -14.62
CA SER A 21 1.20 2.08 -13.95
C SER A 21 1.31 2.40 -12.45
N THR A 22 1.32 3.68 -12.07
CA THR A 22 1.29 4.13 -10.67
C THR A 22 0.09 3.54 -9.93
N ILE A 23 -1.11 3.61 -10.52
CA ILE A 23 -2.32 3.02 -9.91
C ILE A 23 -2.19 1.51 -9.78
N ALA A 24 -1.73 0.82 -10.83
CA ALA A 24 -1.60 -0.64 -10.84
C ALA A 24 -0.60 -1.13 -9.77
N ILE A 25 0.55 -0.45 -9.65
CA ILE A 25 1.56 -0.74 -8.62
C ILE A 25 0.96 -0.50 -7.24
N SER A 26 0.33 0.65 -7.03
CA SER A 26 -0.25 1.04 -5.74
C SER A 26 -1.36 0.08 -5.30
N ALA A 27 -2.23 -0.33 -6.23
CA ALA A 27 -3.26 -1.34 -6.02
C ALA A 27 -2.66 -2.69 -5.63
N GLY A 28 -1.67 -3.18 -6.37
CA GLY A 28 -0.99 -4.44 -6.05
C GLY A 28 -0.31 -4.40 -4.68
N ALA A 29 0.45 -3.33 -4.41
CA ALA A 29 1.14 -3.14 -3.13
C ALA A 29 0.15 -3.03 -1.96
N PHE A 30 -0.98 -2.33 -2.15
CA PHE A 30 -2.02 -2.21 -1.14
C PHE A 30 -2.69 -3.55 -0.83
N LEU A 31 -2.96 -4.38 -1.85
CA LEU A 31 -3.51 -5.73 -1.65
C LEU A 31 -2.55 -6.64 -0.87
N ILE A 32 -1.26 -6.64 -1.24
CA ILE A 32 -0.22 -7.36 -0.49
C ILE A 32 -0.14 -6.81 0.95
N GLY A 33 -0.20 -5.49 1.09
CA GLY A 33 -0.22 -4.80 2.38
C GLY A 33 -1.39 -5.23 3.27
N ILE A 34 -2.60 -5.39 2.71
CA ILE A 34 -3.77 -5.93 3.43
C ILE A 34 -3.48 -7.36 3.92
N LEU A 35 -2.94 -8.23 3.07
CA LEU A 35 -2.66 -9.62 3.42
C LEU A 35 -1.61 -9.71 4.54
N LEU A 36 -0.47 -9.04 4.38
CA LEU A 36 0.60 -8.98 5.36
C LEU A 36 0.16 -8.26 6.64
N GLY A 37 -0.59 -7.17 6.51
CA GLY A 37 -1.11 -6.39 7.61
C GLY A 37 -2.11 -7.16 8.46
N THR A 38 -3.02 -7.89 7.82
CA THR A 38 -3.99 -8.73 8.53
C THR A 38 -3.28 -9.87 9.25
N GLY A 39 -2.37 -10.57 8.56
CA GLY A 39 -1.56 -11.63 9.16
C GLY A 39 -0.69 -11.13 10.32
N GLY A 40 -0.05 -9.98 10.16
CA GLY A 40 0.77 -9.32 11.17
C GLY A 40 -0.04 -8.87 12.39
N ALA A 41 -1.21 -8.26 12.18
CA ALA A 41 -2.08 -7.81 13.25
C ALA A 41 -2.59 -8.99 14.08
N LEU A 42 -3.09 -10.03 13.42
CA LEU A 42 -3.54 -11.26 14.07
C LEU A 42 -2.39 -11.97 14.80
N GLY A 43 -1.21 -12.05 14.17
CA GLY A 43 -0.01 -12.64 14.77
C GLY A 43 0.40 -11.94 16.06
N LYS A 44 0.39 -10.60 16.07
CA LYS A 44 0.68 -9.81 17.28
C LYS A 44 -0.38 -9.95 18.37
N LEU A 45 -1.63 -10.18 18.01
CA LEU A 45 -2.76 -10.35 18.94
C LEU A 45 -2.95 -11.79 19.41
N SER A 46 -2.24 -12.76 18.83
CA SER A 46 -2.38 -14.19 19.12
C SER A 46 -1.91 -14.63 20.52
N GLY A 47 -1.20 -13.76 21.25
CA GLY A 47 -0.60 -14.07 22.55
C GLY A 47 0.73 -14.84 22.47
N ASN A 48 1.15 -15.29 21.28
CA ASN A 48 2.43 -15.96 21.08
C ASN A 48 3.60 -14.97 21.16
N ARG A 49 4.32 -14.97 22.29
CA ARG A 49 5.42 -14.01 22.58
C ARG A 49 6.53 -13.97 21.52
N PRO A 50 7.13 -15.08 21.06
CA PRO A 50 8.17 -15.03 20.04
C PRO A 50 7.66 -14.50 18.70
N LEU A 51 6.45 -14.90 18.27
CA LEU A 51 5.84 -14.37 17.04
C LEU A 51 5.56 -12.87 17.16
N GLY A 52 5.02 -12.43 18.30
CA GLY A 52 4.77 -11.02 18.57
C GLY A 52 6.07 -10.20 18.58
N LEU A 53 7.16 -10.72 19.15
CA LEU A 53 8.48 -10.08 19.13
C LEU A 53 9.00 -9.95 17.70
N LEU A 54 8.99 -11.02 16.91
CA LEU A 54 9.45 -11.02 15.52
C LEU A 54 8.68 -10.00 14.68
N LEU A 55 7.34 -10.00 14.79
CA LEU A 55 6.50 -9.04 14.08
C LEU A 55 6.71 -7.60 14.58
N ASN A 56 6.98 -7.39 15.87
CA ASN A 56 7.34 -6.07 16.40
C ASN A 56 8.66 -5.57 15.81
N VAL A 57 9.69 -6.41 15.78
CA VAL A 57 10.98 -6.06 15.15
C VAL A 57 10.78 -5.69 13.68
N TYR A 58 10.05 -6.53 12.92
CA TYR A 58 9.72 -6.24 11.52
C TYR A 58 9.01 -4.88 11.37
N THR A 59 7.90 -4.66 12.07
CA THR A 59 7.14 -3.41 11.89
C THR A 59 7.91 -2.18 12.37
N THR A 60 8.69 -2.31 13.45
CA THR A 60 9.45 -1.19 14.01
C THR A 60 10.60 -0.82 13.09
N ALA A 61 11.33 -1.82 12.56
CA ALA A 61 12.43 -1.57 11.63
C ALA A 61 11.94 -0.89 10.34
N ILE A 62 10.88 -1.42 9.73
CA ILE A 62 10.34 -0.85 8.49
C ILE A 62 9.82 0.58 8.68
N ARG A 63 9.17 0.86 9.82
CA ARG A 63 8.63 2.19 10.10
C ARG A 63 9.68 3.19 10.58
N ALA A 64 10.87 2.73 10.98
CA ALA A 64 11.96 3.57 11.48
C ALA A 64 12.96 3.97 10.38
N ILE A 65 13.10 3.16 9.33
CA ILE A 65 14.05 3.40 8.24
C ILE A 65 13.36 4.24 7.15
N PRO A 66 14.04 5.23 6.56
CA PRO A 66 13.51 5.97 5.42
C PRO A 66 13.09 5.06 4.26
N GLU A 67 11.89 5.30 3.73
CA GLU A 67 11.25 4.42 2.76
C GLU A 67 12.04 4.29 1.46
N LEU A 68 12.65 5.38 0.98
CA LEU A 68 13.52 5.33 -0.19
C LEU A 68 14.67 4.34 0.00
N ILE A 69 15.32 4.36 1.17
CA ILE A 69 16.44 3.45 1.48
C ILE A 69 15.93 2.00 1.52
N LEU A 70 14.76 1.77 2.13
CA LEU A 70 14.15 0.44 2.18
C LEU A 70 13.79 -0.07 0.80
N ILE A 71 13.12 0.72 -0.04
CA ILE A 71 12.67 0.29 -1.36
C ILE A 71 13.88 -0.06 -2.24
N VAL A 72 14.89 0.81 -2.28
CA VAL A 72 16.13 0.56 -3.02
C VAL A 72 16.85 -0.67 -2.48
N GLY A 73 17.01 -0.75 -1.15
CA GLY A 73 17.70 -1.86 -0.50
C GLY A 73 16.99 -3.19 -0.72
N LEU A 74 15.67 -3.25 -0.52
CA LEU A 74 14.85 -4.45 -0.72
C LEU A 74 14.80 -4.88 -2.18
N TYR A 75 14.80 -3.93 -3.12
CA TYR A 75 14.87 -4.26 -4.53
C TYR A 75 16.17 -5.00 -4.88
N TYR A 76 17.33 -4.40 -4.55
CA TYR A 76 18.62 -4.99 -4.92
C TYR A 76 18.94 -6.24 -4.08
N ALA A 77 18.72 -6.19 -2.76
CA ALA A 77 18.98 -7.32 -1.88
C ALA A 77 18.00 -8.48 -2.10
N GLY A 78 16.73 -8.18 -2.42
CA GLY A 78 15.74 -9.20 -2.73
C GLY A 78 16.08 -9.96 -4.01
N MET A 79 16.53 -9.26 -5.05
CA MET A 79 16.99 -9.86 -6.30
C MET A 79 18.22 -10.73 -6.13
N ASP A 80 19.25 -10.20 -5.48
CA ASP A 80 20.48 -10.95 -5.22
C ASP A 80 20.20 -12.17 -4.33
N GLY A 81 19.39 -12.00 -3.28
CA GLY A 81 18.95 -13.09 -2.40
C GLY A 81 18.20 -14.19 -3.15
N LEU A 82 17.24 -13.83 -4.01
CA LEU A 82 16.49 -14.79 -4.82
C LEU A 82 17.41 -15.54 -5.80
N ASN A 83 18.30 -14.83 -6.48
CA ASN A 83 19.24 -15.42 -7.43
C ASN A 83 20.22 -16.37 -6.73
N ARG A 84 20.71 -16.04 -5.53
CA ARG A 84 21.55 -16.93 -4.72
C ARG A 84 20.80 -18.18 -4.27
N LEU A 85 19.54 -18.05 -3.87
CA LEU A 85 18.69 -19.20 -3.52
C LEU A 85 18.51 -20.13 -4.72
N LEU A 86 18.17 -19.57 -5.89
CA LEU A 86 18.01 -20.32 -7.14
C LEU A 86 19.31 -21.01 -7.56
N ALA A 87 20.45 -20.32 -7.46
CA ALA A 87 21.77 -20.88 -7.73
C ALA A 87 22.09 -22.06 -6.79
N GLY A 88 21.75 -21.95 -5.51
CA GLY A 88 21.86 -23.05 -4.54
C GLY A 88 21.00 -24.27 -4.90
N LEU A 89 19.86 -24.03 -5.55
CA LEU A 89 18.97 -25.07 -6.10
C LEU A 89 19.36 -25.53 -7.52
N LYS A 90 20.48 -25.04 -8.08
CA LYS A 90 20.94 -25.28 -9.46
C LYS A 90 19.91 -24.87 -10.52
N LEU A 91 19.07 -23.89 -10.22
CA LEU A 91 18.11 -23.31 -11.15
C LEU A 91 18.72 -22.08 -11.83
N PRO A 92 18.34 -21.79 -13.09
CA PRO A 92 18.77 -20.58 -13.77
C PRO A 92 18.24 -19.34 -13.06
N ALA A 93 18.99 -18.24 -13.14
CA ALA A 93 18.54 -16.95 -12.65
C ALA A 93 17.25 -16.54 -13.37
N ILE A 94 16.31 -15.97 -12.62
CA ILE A 94 15.02 -15.51 -13.16
C ILE A 94 15.07 -13.99 -13.22
N GLU A 95 14.89 -13.43 -14.42
CA GLU A 95 14.59 -12.01 -14.57
C GLU A 95 13.16 -11.76 -14.13
N VAL A 96 12.99 -11.26 -12.91
CA VAL A 96 11.66 -10.92 -12.38
C VAL A 96 11.21 -9.59 -12.98
N ASN A 97 9.99 -9.57 -13.52
CA ASN A 97 9.37 -8.38 -14.08
C ASN A 97 9.36 -7.23 -13.05
N GLY A 98 9.98 -6.08 -13.39
CA GLY A 98 10.11 -4.92 -12.50
C GLY A 98 8.81 -4.43 -11.88
N PHE A 99 7.66 -4.62 -12.55
CA PHE A 99 6.34 -4.34 -11.98
C PHE A 99 6.05 -5.21 -10.75
N VAL A 100 6.29 -6.51 -10.85
CA VAL A 100 6.07 -7.47 -9.75
C VAL A 100 6.97 -7.14 -8.58
N VAL A 101 8.22 -6.78 -8.85
CA VAL A 101 9.19 -6.39 -7.81
C VAL A 101 8.74 -5.13 -7.10
N ALA A 102 8.32 -4.10 -7.84
CA ALA A 102 7.79 -2.87 -7.28
C ALA A 102 6.58 -3.13 -6.38
N VAL A 103 5.64 -3.95 -6.85
CA VAL A 103 4.45 -4.36 -6.10
C VAL A 103 4.82 -5.11 -4.82
N VAL A 104 5.74 -6.06 -4.87
CA VAL A 104 6.15 -6.87 -3.71
C VAL A 104 6.93 -6.03 -2.70
N VAL A 105 7.88 -5.22 -3.14
CA VAL A 105 8.70 -4.38 -2.26
C VAL A 105 7.85 -3.33 -1.56
N LEU A 106 7.04 -2.58 -2.31
CA LEU A 106 6.11 -1.62 -1.72
C LEU A 106 5.07 -2.32 -0.85
N GLY A 107 4.53 -3.46 -1.27
CA GLY A 107 3.57 -4.23 -0.49
C GLY A 107 4.14 -4.74 0.84
N PHE A 108 5.42 -5.11 0.86
CA PHE A 108 6.12 -5.51 2.07
C PHE A 108 6.34 -4.33 3.04
N VAL A 109 6.74 -3.17 2.53
CA VAL A 109 6.84 -1.94 3.35
C VAL A 109 5.47 -1.55 3.88
N GLN A 110 4.47 -1.52 3.01
CA GLN A 110 3.09 -1.20 3.33
C GLN A 110 2.47 -2.16 4.34
N GLY A 111 2.81 -3.45 4.27
CA GLY A 111 2.35 -4.48 5.21
C GLY A 111 2.71 -4.19 6.66
N ALA A 112 3.86 -3.54 6.91
CA ALA A 112 4.28 -3.16 8.25
C ALA A 112 3.40 -2.05 8.83
N TYR A 113 3.11 -1.02 8.04
CA TYR A 113 2.20 0.06 8.43
C TYR A 113 0.76 -0.45 8.59
N MET A 114 0.33 -1.31 7.65
CA MET A 114 -1.00 -1.90 7.66
C MET A 114 -1.23 -2.78 8.90
N THR A 115 -0.19 -3.51 9.34
CA THR A 115 -0.22 -4.30 10.58
C THR A 115 -0.61 -3.43 11.77
N GLU A 116 -0.02 -2.25 11.89
CA GLU A 116 -0.21 -1.37 13.04
C GLU A 116 -1.54 -0.64 12.99
N VAL A 117 -1.99 -0.23 11.80
CA VAL A 117 -3.33 0.33 11.58
C VAL A 117 -4.42 -0.71 11.92
N LEU A 118 -4.31 -1.93 11.40
CA LEU A 118 -5.30 -2.98 11.66
C LEU A 118 -5.26 -3.43 13.13
N ARG A 119 -4.07 -3.56 13.74
CA ARG A 119 -3.95 -3.88 15.17
C ARG A 119 -4.61 -2.79 16.02
N GLY A 120 -4.35 -1.52 15.73
CA GLY A 120 -4.99 -0.39 16.42
C GLY A 120 -6.51 -0.41 16.27
N ALA A 121 -7.00 -0.68 15.06
CA ALA A 121 -8.44 -0.77 14.80
C ALA A 121 -9.13 -1.94 15.51
N ILE A 122 -8.46 -3.10 15.64
CA ILE A 122 -8.96 -4.25 16.41
C ILE A 122 -9.00 -3.91 17.90
N LEU A 123 -7.95 -3.29 18.44
CA LEU A 123 -7.86 -2.92 19.86
C LEU A 123 -8.86 -1.81 20.25
N ALA A 124 -9.31 -1.01 19.30
CA ALA A 124 -10.34 0.01 19.51
C ALA A 124 -11.76 -0.56 19.68
N ILE A 125 -11.97 -1.85 19.43
CA ILE A 125 -13.29 -2.49 19.60
C ILE A 125 -13.56 -2.69 21.10
N PRO A 126 -14.70 -2.21 21.63
CA PRO A 126 -15.03 -2.40 23.04
C PRO A 126 -15.12 -3.88 23.42
N VAL A 127 -14.35 -4.29 24.43
CA VAL A 127 -14.28 -5.69 24.88
C VAL A 127 -15.66 -6.23 25.27
N GLY A 128 -16.52 -5.37 25.84
CA GLY A 128 -17.90 -5.72 26.19
C GLY A 128 -18.75 -6.22 25.01
N GLN A 129 -18.52 -5.77 23.78
CA GLN A 129 -19.22 -6.29 22.60
C GLN A 129 -18.82 -7.74 22.31
N ILE A 130 -17.53 -8.05 22.48
CA ILE A 130 -16.98 -9.39 22.26
C ILE A 130 -17.48 -10.34 23.36
N ASP A 131 -17.52 -9.88 24.61
CA ASP A 131 -17.96 -10.70 25.74
C ASP A 131 -19.49 -10.90 25.75
N ALA A 132 -20.28 -9.90 25.36
CA ALA A 132 -21.71 -10.08 25.13
C ALA A 132 -21.97 -11.14 24.05
N ALA A 133 -21.24 -11.08 22.93
CA ALA A 133 -21.36 -12.08 21.86
C ALA A 133 -20.97 -13.50 22.31
N LYS A 134 -19.98 -13.63 23.21
CA LYS A 134 -19.66 -14.92 23.86
C LYS A 134 -20.81 -15.40 24.74
N ALA A 135 -21.37 -14.53 25.58
CA ALA A 135 -22.47 -14.86 26.48
C ALA A 135 -23.74 -15.32 25.73
N PHE A 136 -23.99 -14.75 24.55
CA PHE A 136 -25.06 -15.19 23.64
C PHE A 136 -24.76 -16.50 22.89
N GLY A 137 -23.64 -17.19 23.18
CA GLY A 137 -23.29 -18.48 22.58
C GLY A 137 -22.77 -18.38 21.14
N MET A 138 -22.36 -17.20 20.66
CA MET A 138 -21.83 -17.08 19.29
C MET A 138 -20.49 -17.80 19.17
N GLY A 139 -20.43 -18.77 18.25
CA GLY A 139 -19.18 -19.40 17.85
C GLY A 139 -18.17 -18.41 17.24
N PRO A 140 -16.87 -18.76 17.18
CA PRO A 140 -15.80 -17.83 16.77
C PRO A 140 -16.03 -17.16 15.42
N MET A 141 -16.42 -17.94 14.40
CA MET A 141 -16.65 -17.43 13.05
C MET A 141 -17.90 -16.54 12.96
N LEU A 142 -18.96 -16.89 13.69
CA LEU A 142 -20.19 -16.10 13.76
C LEU A 142 -19.93 -14.75 14.43
N ARG A 143 -19.20 -14.78 15.56
CA ARG A 143 -18.77 -13.59 16.30
C ARG A 143 -17.88 -12.68 15.45
N PHE A 144 -16.91 -13.26 14.75
CA PHE A 144 -16.05 -12.49 13.86
C PHE A 144 -16.88 -11.79 12.77
N ARG A 145 -17.71 -12.54 12.03
CA ARG A 145 -18.48 -12.00 10.92
C ARG A 145 -19.55 -10.98 11.32
N ARG A 146 -20.25 -11.19 12.45
CA ARG A 146 -21.40 -10.36 12.85
C ARG A 146 -21.09 -9.26 13.86
N VAL A 147 -19.99 -9.36 14.61
CA VAL A 147 -19.68 -8.41 15.69
C VAL A 147 -18.35 -7.72 15.43
N ILE A 148 -17.28 -8.50 15.28
CA ILE A 148 -15.91 -7.95 15.18
C ILE A 148 -15.70 -7.24 13.84
N LEU A 149 -16.01 -7.88 12.71
CA LEU A 149 -15.77 -7.32 11.37
C LEU A 149 -16.56 -6.02 11.13
N PRO A 150 -17.86 -5.91 11.44
CA PRO A 150 -18.60 -4.65 11.31
C PRO A 150 -18.09 -3.54 12.23
N ALA A 151 -17.57 -3.87 13.41
CA ALA A 151 -16.96 -2.90 14.33
C ALA A 151 -15.54 -2.48 13.90
N LEU A 152 -14.79 -3.42 13.28
CA LEU A 152 -13.42 -3.21 12.82
C LEU A 152 -13.36 -2.24 11.64
N LEU A 153 -14.25 -2.41 10.64
CA LEU A 153 -14.18 -1.67 9.39
C LEU A 153 -14.24 -0.14 9.58
N PRO A 154 -15.18 0.45 10.35
CA PRO A 154 -15.20 1.89 10.62
C PRO A 154 -13.92 2.41 11.28
N ASN A 155 -13.30 1.61 12.15
CA ASN A 155 -12.09 1.98 12.88
C ASN A 155 -10.84 1.88 11.98
N ALA A 156 -10.81 0.90 11.08
CA ALA A 156 -9.68 0.68 10.19
C ALA A 156 -9.69 1.61 8.97
N LEU A 157 -10.87 1.88 8.39
CA LEU A 157 -11.02 2.57 7.11
C LEU A 157 -10.27 3.91 6.99
N PRO A 158 -10.29 4.82 7.98
CA PRO A 158 -9.53 6.07 7.90
C PRO A 158 -8.02 5.82 7.78
N GLY A 159 -7.49 4.85 8.53
CA GLY A 159 -6.10 4.44 8.44
C GLY A 159 -5.78 3.77 7.09
N LEU A 160 -6.66 2.90 6.60
CA LEU A 160 -6.53 2.26 5.28
C LEU A 160 -6.51 3.29 4.14
N ALA A 161 -7.36 4.32 4.21
CA ALA A 161 -7.42 5.40 3.23
C ALA A 161 -6.11 6.22 3.23
N ASN A 162 -5.59 6.57 4.41
CA ASN A 162 -4.31 7.26 4.53
C ASN A 162 -3.16 6.43 3.97
N LEU A 163 -3.16 5.13 4.26
CA LEU A 163 -2.17 4.20 3.72
C LEU A 163 -2.24 4.08 2.20
N TRP A 164 -3.44 4.09 1.61
CA TRP A 164 -3.62 4.15 0.16
C TRP A 164 -3.00 5.42 -0.45
N MET A 165 -3.23 6.56 0.18
CA MET A 165 -2.67 7.84 -0.26
C MET A 165 -1.15 7.89 -0.15
N SER A 166 -0.58 7.25 0.89
CA SER A 166 0.86 7.12 1.07
C SER A 166 1.46 6.28 -0.05
N VAL A 167 1.00 5.02 -0.21
CA VAL A 167 1.60 4.10 -1.19
C VAL A 167 1.50 4.61 -2.63
N THR A 168 0.45 5.39 -2.94
CA THR A 168 0.32 6.06 -4.26
C THR A 168 1.41 7.10 -4.50
N LYS A 169 1.88 7.79 -3.46
CA LYS A 169 3.00 8.74 -3.55
C LYS A 169 4.34 8.01 -3.46
N ASP A 170 4.44 7.02 -2.59
CA ASP A 170 5.67 6.25 -2.38
C ASP A 170 6.02 5.39 -3.59
N SER A 171 5.03 5.08 -4.46
CA SER A 171 5.30 4.45 -5.75
C SER A 171 6.18 5.32 -6.66
N ALA A 172 6.24 6.64 -6.46
CA ALA A 172 7.19 7.51 -7.19
C ALA A 172 8.65 7.17 -6.85
N LEU A 173 8.92 6.58 -5.68
CA LEU A 173 10.27 6.16 -5.29
C LEU A 173 10.76 4.98 -6.15
N VAL A 174 9.85 4.22 -6.73
CA VAL A 174 10.18 3.14 -7.67
C VAL A 174 10.86 3.67 -8.94
N ALA A 175 10.65 4.95 -9.30
CA ALA A 175 11.35 5.61 -10.40
C ALA A 175 12.88 5.57 -10.24
N VAL A 176 13.37 5.59 -8.99
CA VAL A 176 14.82 5.53 -8.69
C VAL A 176 15.42 4.21 -9.13
N VAL A 177 14.61 3.15 -9.10
CA VAL A 177 15.00 1.80 -9.48
C VAL A 177 14.80 1.55 -10.98
N GLY A 178 14.31 2.55 -11.72
CA GLY A 178 14.27 2.54 -13.18
C GLY A 178 13.00 1.94 -13.79
N TYR A 179 11.99 1.58 -12.99
CA TYR A 179 10.70 1.19 -13.53
C TYR A 179 9.89 2.43 -13.93
N GLN A 180 9.31 2.38 -15.14
CA GLN A 180 8.60 3.51 -15.73
C GLN A 180 7.17 3.63 -15.20
N GLU A 181 7.01 4.46 -14.18
CA GLU A 181 5.74 4.99 -13.70
C GLU A 181 5.65 6.51 -13.94
N LEU A 182 4.63 7.18 -13.40
CA LEU A 182 4.37 8.60 -13.62
C LEU A 182 5.57 9.50 -13.30
N ALA A 183 6.26 9.32 -12.18
CA ALA A 183 7.42 10.15 -11.81
C ALA A 183 8.61 9.94 -12.75
N LEU A 184 8.93 8.69 -13.14
CA LEU A 184 9.99 8.44 -14.13
C LEU A 184 9.61 9.02 -15.50
N ALA A 185 8.37 8.83 -15.95
CA ALA A 185 7.87 9.40 -17.20
C ALA A 185 7.98 10.93 -17.21
N THR A 186 7.64 11.57 -16.08
CA THR A 186 7.76 13.02 -15.88
C THR A 186 9.21 13.48 -15.99
N ARG A 187 10.13 12.77 -15.34
CA ARG A 187 11.56 13.08 -15.38
C ARG A 187 12.15 12.93 -16.78
N LEU A 188 11.78 11.88 -17.50
CA LEU A 188 12.23 11.64 -18.88
C LEU A 188 11.70 12.70 -19.85
N ALA A 189 10.42 13.05 -19.73
CA ALA A 189 9.81 14.12 -20.53
C ALA A 189 10.49 15.47 -20.30
N GLY A 190 10.70 15.84 -19.04
CA GLY A 190 11.42 17.06 -18.66
C GLY A 190 12.87 17.06 -19.14
N ALA A 191 13.56 15.93 -19.07
CA ALA A 191 14.95 15.82 -19.51
C ALA A 191 15.14 15.91 -21.03
N SER A 192 14.19 15.34 -21.79
CA SER A 192 14.18 15.35 -23.26
C SER A 192 13.82 16.73 -23.81
N THR A 193 12.82 17.39 -23.22
CA THR A 193 12.29 18.68 -23.71
C THR A 193 12.91 19.90 -23.02
N LYS A 194 13.68 19.70 -21.95
CA LYS A 194 14.20 20.74 -21.04
C LYS A 194 13.14 21.56 -20.30
N HIS A 195 11.86 21.18 -20.39
CA HIS A 195 10.74 21.87 -19.74
C HIS A 195 10.30 21.21 -18.42
N TYR A 196 11.23 21.03 -17.47
CA TYR A 196 10.95 20.33 -16.21
C TYR A 196 9.73 20.86 -15.45
N PHE A 197 9.60 22.19 -15.29
CA PHE A 197 8.51 22.78 -14.53
C PHE A 197 7.11 22.38 -15.07
N ILE A 198 6.94 22.40 -16.39
CA ILE A 198 5.65 22.06 -17.04
C ILE A 198 5.30 20.60 -16.77
N PHE A 199 6.27 19.69 -16.93
CA PHE A 199 6.06 18.26 -16.73
C PHE A 199 5.80 17.91 -15.26
N PHE A 200 6.56 18.49 -14.32
CA PHE A 200 6.31 18.29 -12.89
C PHE A 200 4.96 18.86 -12.45
N LEU A 201 4.54 20.01 -13.00
CA LEU A 201 3.21 20.57 -12.74
C LEU A 201 2.10 19.66 -13.28
N ALA A 202 2.23 19.14 -14.50
CA ALA A 202 1.28 18.20 -15.08
C ALA A 202 1.19 16.91 -14.24
N SER A 203 2.33 16.36 -13.82
CA SER A 203 2.41 15.19 -12.94
C SER A 203 1.76 15.44 -11.58
N ALA A 204 2.01 16.60 -10.97
CA ALA A 204 1.38 16.99 -9.70
C ALA A 204 -0.15 17.07 -9.82
N LEU A 205 -0.67 17.60 -10.93
CA LEU A 205 -2.11 17.62 -11.21
C LEU A 205 -2.69 16.20 -11.38
N LEU A 206 -1.95 15.29 -12.02
CA LEU A 206 -2.36 13.88 -12.14
C LEU A 206 -2.40 13.20 -10.77
N TYR A 207 -1.36 13.33 -9.94
CA TYR A 207 -1.37 12.80 -8.57
C TYR A 207 -2.49 13.41 -7.72
N LEU A 208 -2.76 14.71 -7.86
CA LEU A 208 -3.86 15.37 -7.18
C LEU A 208 -5.21 14.80 -7.63
N ALA A 209 -5.44 14.63 -8.94
CA ALA A 209 -6.65 14.04 -9.47
C ALA A 209 -6.86 12.62 -8.94
N LEU A 210 -5.81 11.78 -8.95
CA LEU A 210 -5.84 10.43 -8.38
C LEU A 210 -6.23 10.45 -6.89
N THR A 211 -5.64 11.36 -6.12
CA THR A 211 -5.91 11.50 -4.69
C THR A 211 -7.36 11.95 -4.44
N LEU A 212 -7.86 12.93 -5.19
CA LEU A 212 -9.23 13.43 -5.05
C LEU A 212 -10.26 12.35 -5.40
N VAL A 213 -10.06 11.62 -6.50
CA VAL A 213 -10.93 10.50 -6.89
C VAL A 213 -10.90 9.41 -5.82
N SER A 214 -9.72 9.06 -5.32
CA SER A 214 -9.56 8.08 -4.25
C SER A 214 -10.30 8.50 -2.97
N ASN A 215 -10.20 9.76 -2.57
CA ASN A 215 -10.92 10.30 -1.40
C ASN A 215 -12.43 10.18 -1.56
N ILE A 216 -12.98 10.45 -2.75
CA ILE A 216 -14.42 10.26 -3.01
C ILE A 216 -14.80 8.80 -2.80
N VAL A 217 -14.03 7.86 -3.35
CA VAL A 217 -14.28 6.41 -3.20
C VAL A 217 -14.23 5.99 -1.72
N PHE A 218 -13.19 6.38 -0.98
CA PHE A 218 -13.08 6.05 0.45
C PHE A 218 -14.19 6.70 1.29
N ASN A 219 -14.59 7.94 0.99
CA ASN A 219 -15.72 8.59 1.65
C ASN A 219 -17.06 7.87 1.40
N LEU A 220 -17.28 7.36 0.19
CA LEU A 220 -18.47 6.56 -0.12
C LEU A 220 -18.47 5.23 0.65
N ILE A 221 -17.33 4.56 0.72
CA ILE A 221 -17.15 3.32 1.49
C ILE A 221 -17.37 3.59 2.99
N GLU A 222 -16.76 4.64 3.54
CA GLU A 222 -16.93 5.01 4.95
C GLU A 222 -18.38 5.33 5.29
N ARG A 223 -19.07 6.09 4.45
CA ARG A 223 -20.50 6.37 4.59
C ARG A 223 -21.34 5.10 4.57
N HIS A 224 -20.95 4.08 3.81
CA HIS A 224 -21.66 2.80 3.76
C HIS A 224 -21.43 1.97 5.03
N VAL A 225 -20.18 1.86 5.49
CA VAL A 225 -19.83 1.06 6.66
C VAL A 225 -20.36 1.71 7.95
N ARG A 226 -20.42 3.04 8.05
CA ARG A 226 -20.94 3.75 9.22
C ARG A 226 -22.47 3.86 9.29
N ARG A 227 -23.24 3.30 8.36
CA ARG A 227 -24.73 3.47 8.29
C ARG A 227 -25.49 3.01 9.54
N GLY A 228 -24.86 2.28 10.46
CA GLY A 228 -25.46 1.81 11.71
C GLY A 228 -24.89 2.43 13.00
N GLN A 229 -23.94 3.36 12.91
CA GLN A 229 -23.35 3.98 14.09
C GLN A 229 -24.07 5.30 14.43
N PRO A 230 -24.31 5.58 15.73
CA PRO A 230 -24.78 6.90 16.14
C PRO A 230 -23.77 7.95 15.66
N LYS A 231 -24.24 9.07 15.12
CA LYS A 231 -23.35 10.20 14.82
C LYS A 231 -22.69 10.62 16.13
N PRO A 232 -21.35 10.80 16.18
CA PRO A 232 -20.73 11.40 17.34
C PRO A 232 -21.39 12.77 17.55
N ALA A 233 -21.89 13.00 18.76
CA ALA A 233 -22.50 14.25 19.18
C ALA A 233 -21.48 15.39 19.20
#